data_AF-A0A7C4RFV4-F1
#
_entry.id   AF-A0A7C4RFV4-F1
#
_cell.length_a   1.000
_cell.length_b   1.000
_cell.length_c   1.000
_cell.angle_alpha   90.00
_cell.angle_beta   90.00
_cell.angle_gamma   90.00
#
_symmetry.space_group_name_H-M   'P 1'
#
loop_
_entity.id
_entity.type
_entity.pdbx_description
1 polymer ?
#
loop_
_entity_poly.entity_id
_entity_poly.type
_entity_poly.pdbx_seq_one_letter_code
_entity_poly.pdbx_strand_id
1 'polypeptide(L)' 'MHLTLILGTRPQIIKSAPFIHLTSQDPQISLSIIHTGQHYDYEMTKIFFEELSLPEPVANLNVGSGT' A
#
# COMPACT_ATOMS: atom_id res chain seq x y z
N MET A 1 17.36 -1.03 8.00
CA MET A 1 17.18 -0.69 6.57
C MET A 1 15.81 -0.06 6.40
N HIS A 2 15.70 1.02 5.63
CA HIS A 2 14.41 1.68 5.38
C HIS A 2 13.96 1.38 3.94
N LEU A 3 12.73 0.91 3.77
CA LEU A 3 12.12 0.60 2.48
C LEU A 3 10.86 1.43 2.29
N THR A 4 10.69 1.99 1.10
CA THR A 4 9.47 2.71 0.73
C THR A 4 8.79 1.98 -0.42
N LEU A 5 7.59 1.47 -0.18
CA LEU A 5 6.76 0.81 -1.18
C LEU A 5 5.73 1.81 -1.71
N ILE A 6 5.79 2.09 -3.02
CA ILE A 6 4.85 2.98 -3.69
C ILE A 6 3.89 2.13 -4.54
N LEU A 7 2.59 2.32 -4.33
CA LEU A 7 1.53 1.56 -5.00
C LEU A 7 0.34 2.48 -5.28
N GLY A 8 -0.49 2.14 -6.26
CA GLY A 8 -1.55 3.01 -6.76
C GLY A 8 -2.78 2.31 -7.30
N THR A 9 -2.67 1.01 -7.58
CA THR A 9 -3.75 0.22 -8.17
C THR A 9 -4.07 -0.99 -7.31
N ARG A 10 -5.32 -1.45 -7.37
CA ARG A 10 -5.76 -2.67 -6.68
C ARG A 10 -4.86 -3.90 -6.95
N PRO A 11 -4.46 -4.21 -8.20
CA PRO A 11 -3.55 -5.33 -8.45
C PRO A 11 -2.19 -5.21 -7.75
N GLN A 12 -1.68 -3.99 -7.55
CA GLN A 12 -0.44 -3.77 -6.82
C GLN A 12 -0.62 -4.09 -5.34
N ILE A 13 -1.70 -3.62 -4.70
CA ILE A 13 -2.00 -3.92 -3.28
C ILE A 13 -2.06 -5.44 -3.06
N ILE A 14 -2.85 -6.15 -3.87
CA ILE A 14 -3.04 -7.61 -3.75
C ILE A 14 -1.71 -8.35 -3.93
N LYS A 15 -0.91 -7.99 -4.94
CA LYS A 15 0.37 -8.66 -5.21
C LYS A 15 1.47 -8.31 -4.21
N SER A 16 1.40 -7.14 -3.59
CA SER A 16 2.37 -6.68 -2.59
C SER A 16 2.10 -7.23 -1.19
N ALA A 17 0.90 -7.73 -0.90
CA ALA A 17 0.53 -8.28 0.39
C ALA A 17 1.57 -9.25 0.99
N PRO A 18 2.03 -10.32 0.31
CA PRO A 18 3.01 -11.24 0.90
C PRO A 18 4.35 -10.57 1.22
N PHE A 19 4.80 -9.61 0.41
CA PHE A 19 6.01 -8.84 0.66
C PHE A 19 5.87 -7.94 1.89
N ILE A 20 4.73 -7.28 2.05
CA ILE A 20 4.43 -6.43 3.21
C ILE A 20 4.43 -7.27 4.50
N HIS A 21 3.84 -8.47 4.47
CA HIS A 21 3.84 -9.37 5.62
C HIS A 21 5.27 -9.80 6.00
N LEU A 22 6.07 -10.26 5.03
CA LEU A 22 7.45 -10.71 5.27
C LEU A 22 8.32 -9.60 5.86
N THR A 23 8.24 -8.40 5.31
CA THR A 23 9.01 -7.24 5.80
C THR A 23 8.55 -6.76 7.17
N SER A 24 7.27 -6.90 7.51
CA SER A 24 6.73 -6.54 8.84
C SER A 24 7.19 -7.48 9.95
N GLN A 25 7.69 -8.68 9.62
CA GLN A 25 8.24 -9.63 10.59
C GLN A 25 9.75 -9.44 10.83
N ASP A 26 10.44 -8.63 10.02
CA ASP A 26 11.86 -8.39 10.15
C ASP A 26 12.13 -7.08 10.93
N PRO A 27 12.65 -7.14 12.17
CA PRO A 27 12.91 -5.95 12.98
C PRO A 27 14.01 -5.05 12.41
N GLN A 28 14.79 -5.53 11.45
CA GLN A 28 15.81 -4.73 10.75
C GLN A 28 15.21 -3.91 9.60
N ILE A 29 13.96 -4.16 9.22
CA ILE A 29 13.27 -3.48 8.12
C ILE A 29 12.22 -2.52 8.68
N SER A 30 12.34 -1.24 8.30
CA SER A 30 11.29 -0.26 8.48
C SER A 30 10.63 -0.02 7.12
N LEU A 31 9.41 -0.55 6.95
CA LEU A 31 8.63 -0.39 5.72
C LEU A 31 7.69 0.82 5.85
N SER A 32 7.71 1.71 4.87
CA SER A 32 6.72 2.76 4.66
C SER A 32 5.95 2.52 3.37
N ILE A 33 4.63 2.64 3.42
CA ILE A 33 3.76 2.45 2.25
C ILE A 33 3.21 3.81 1.82
N ILE A 34 3.37 4.17 0.54
CA ILE A 34 2.79 5.37 -0.05
C ILE A 34 1.78 4.93 -1.11
N HIS A 35 0.55 5.39 -0.98
CA HIS A 35 -0.47 5.21 -2.00
C HIS A 35 -0.46 6.41 -2.97
N THR A 36 -0.49 6.19 -4.29
CA THR A 36 -0.45 7.30 -5.26
C THR A 36 -1.82 7.97 -5.42
N GLY A 37 -2.91 7.24 -5.20
CA GLY A 37 -4.27 7.76 -5.37
C GLY A 37 -4.78 7.68 -6.81
N GLN A 38 -4.29 6.72 -7.60
CA GLN A 38 -4.67 6.52 -9.00
C GLN A 38 -6.05 5.84 -9.21
N HIS A 39 -6.82 5.62 -8.15
CA HIS A 39 -8.16 5.01 -8.21
C HIS A 39 -9.18 5.83 -7.43
N TYR A 40 -10.37 6.06 -8.03
CA TYR A 40 -11.42 6.93 -7.50
C TYR A 40 -12.15 6.36 -6.28
N ASP A 41 -12.04 5.05 -6.04
CA ASP A 41 -12.77 4.39 -4.97
C ASP A 41 -11.85 4.14 -3.77
N TYR A 42 -11.55 5.22 -3.05
CA TYR A 42 -10.75 5.20 -1.82
C TYR A 42 -11.30 4.20 -0.80
N GLU A 43 -12.63 4.11 -0.70
CA GLU A 43 -13.34 3.14 0.13
C GLU A 43 -12.98 1.69 -0.27
N MET A 44 -12.93 1.40 -1.57
CA MET A 44 -12.54 0.08 -2.06
C MET A 44 -11.08 -0.24 -1.77
N THR A 45 -10.17 0.74 -1.90
CA THR A 45 -8.76 0.54 -1.52
C THR A 45 -8.65 0.21 -0.03
N LYS A 46 -9.38 0.91 0.84
CA LYS A 46 -9.35 0.67 2.30
C LYS A 46 -9.80 -0.75 2.66
N ILE A 47 -10.86 -1.24 2.00
CA ILE A 47 -11.33 -2.62 2.18
C ILE A 47 -10.22 -3.63 1.90
N PHE A 48 -9.40 -3.45 0.86
CA PHE A 48 -8.29 -4.39 0.59
C PHE A 48 -7.20 -4.36 1.66
N PHE A 49 -6.88 -3.19 2.22
CA PHE A 49 -5.91 -3.13 3.32
C PHE A 49 -6.44 -3.84 4.55
N GLU A 50 -7.73 -3.67 4.88
CA GLU A 50 -8.38 -4.35 6.00
C GLU A 50 -8.48 -5.86 5.77
N GLU A 51 -9.01 -6.31 4.63
CA GLU A 51 -9.20 -7.73 4.30
C GLU A 51 -7.87 -8.49 4.23
N LEU A 52 -6.81 -7.84 3.74
CA LEU A 52 -5.48 -8.43 3.66
C LEU A 52 -4.65 -8.21 4.93
N SER A 53 -5.21 -7.60 5.99
CA SER A 53 -4.51 -7.28 7.25
C SER A 53 -3.19 -6.51 7.04
N LEU A 54 -3.20 -5.56 6.11
CA LEU A 54 -2.06 -4.72 5.77
C LEU A 54 -2.08 -3.41 6.58
N PRO A 55 -0.90 -2.87 6.95
CA PRO A 55 -0.82 -1.55 7.57
C PRO A 55 -1.27 -0.46 6.60
N GLU A 56 -1.92 0.58 7.13
CA GLU A 56 -2.35 1.71 6.32
C GLU A 56 -1.16 2.46 5.70
N PRO A 57 -1.32 3.02 4.49
CA PRO A 57 -0.32 3.89 3.90
C PRO A 57 -0.01 5.10 4.78
N VAL A 58 1.27 5.45 4.89
CA VAL A 58 1.72 6.64 5.63
C VAL A 58 1.38 7.94 4.90
N ALA A 59 1.09 7.86 3.61
CA ALA A 59 0.65 8.97 2.79
C ALA A 59 -0.19 8.49 1.60
N ASN A 60 -1.16 9.32 1.18
CA ASN A 60 -1.83 9.21 -0.10
C ASN A 60 -1.54 10.46 -0.93
N LEU A 61 -0.95 10.31 -2.11
CA LEU A 61 -0.52 11.42 -2.97
C LEU A 61 -1.67 12.06 -3.75
N ASN A 62 -2.84 11.42 -3.80
CA ASN A 62 -4.04 11.94 -4.46
C ASN A 62 -3.81 12.42 -5.90
N VAL A 63 -2.94 11.74 -6.67
CA VAL A 63 -2.58 12.14 -8.04
C VAL A 63 -3.72 11.95 -9.05
N GLY A 64 -4.76 11.19 -8.70
CA GLY A 64 -5.90 10.89 -9.56
C GLY A 64 -5.55 9.96 -10.71
N SER A 65 -6.55 9.66 -11.57
CA SER A 65 -6.29 9.01 -12.86
C SER A 65 -5.81 10.06 -13.85
N GLY A 66 -4.61 9.92 -14.38
CA GLY A 66 -4.21 10.74 -15.54
C GLY A 66 -5.19 10.48 -16.69
N THR A 67 -5.91 11.51 -17.11
CA THR A 67 -6.65 11.55 -18.38
C THR A 67 -5.69 11.82 -19.53
#